data_AF-A0A7C7KXK0-F1
#
_entry.id   AF-A0A7C7KXK0-F1
#
_cell.length_a   1.000
_cell.length_b   1.000
_cell.length_c   1.000
_cell.angle_alpha   90.00
_cell.angle_beta   90.00
_cell.angle_gamma   90.00
#
_symmetry.space_group_name_H-M   'P 1'
#
loop_
_entity.id
_entity.type
_entity.pdbx_description
1 polymer ?
#
loop_
_entity_poly.entity_id
_entity_poly.type
_entity_poly.pdbx_seq_one_letter_code
_entity_poly.pdbx_strand_id
1 'polypeptide(L)' 'MFGKGYRGIFSKMGEGLLEKYIQDLTEELKRSPQDPELLLKLGIAYVRVGKIDSAREVYKRLKEIDAERAKELLDLIYEV' A
#
# COMPACT_ATOMS: atom_id res chain seq x y z
N MET A 1 14.36 10.01 7.74
CA MET A 1 14.07 10.83 6.54
C MET A 1 13.59 9.93 5.40
N PHE A 2 12.39 9.36 5.41
CA PHE A 2 11.79 8.73 4.21
C PHE A 2 10.26 8.82 4.35
N GLY A 3 9.52 9.11 3.28
CA GLY A 3 8.05 9.25 3.33
C GLY A 3 7.43 10.43 2.57
N LYS A 4 8.15 11.04 1.61
CA LYS A 4 7.61 12.13 0.75
C LYS A 4 7.17 11.72 -0.65
N GLY A 5 7.44 10.51 -1.12
CA GLY A 5 7.09 10.08 -2.48
C GLY A 5 5.60 9.77 -2.65
N TYR A 6 5.06 8.91 -1.78
CA TYR A 6 3.71 8.36 -1.96
C TYR A 6 2.58 9.34 -1.63
N ARG A 7 2.80 10.25 -0.66
CA ARG A 7 1.85 11.33 -0.38
C ARG A 7 1.50 12.14 -1.64
N GLY A 8 2.42 12.36 -2.57
CA GLY A 8 2.15 13.13 -3.79
C GLY A 8 1.11 12.48 -4.71
N ILE A 9 1.25 11.18 -4.97
CA ILE A 9 0.36 10.42 -5.88
C ILE A 9 -1.02 10.21 -5.21
N PHE A 10 -1.03 9.79 -3.95
CA PHE A 10 -2.27 9.47 -3.23
C PHE A 10 -2.98 10.69 -2.62
N SER A 11 -2.35 11.87 -2.53
CA SER A 11 -3.00 13.08 -1.99
C SER A 11 -3.87 13.81 -3.00
N LYS A 12 -3.73 13.51 -4.28
CA LYS A 12 -4.55 14.09 -5.35
C LYS A 12 -5.68 13.17 -5.79
N MET A 13 -5.67 11.91 -5.35
CA MET A 13 -6.72 10.94 -5.66
C MET A 13 -7.86 11.10 -4.66
N GLY A 14 -9.08 11.30 -5.16
CA GLY A 14 -10.30 11.17 -4.36
C GLY A 14 -10.59 9.70 -4.02
N GLU A 15 -11.48 9.46 -3.07
CA GLU A 15 -11.82 8.13 -2.56
C GLU A 15 -12.18 7.13 -3.68
N GLY A 16 -13.03 7.52 -4.64
CA GLY A 16 -13.41 6.64 -5.76
C GLY A 16 -12.24 6.30 -6.70
N LEU A 17 -11.26 7.20 -6.85
CA LEU A 17 -10.05 6.89 -7.63
C LEU A 17 -9.11 5.95 -6.87
N LEU A 18 -9.04 6.08 -5.54
CA LEU A 18 -8.29 5.17 -4.69
C LEU A 18 -8.87 3.75 -4.72
N GLU A 19 -10.21 3.62 -4.69
CA GLU A 19 -10.85 2.30 -4.78
C GLU A 19 -10.60 1.63 -6.12
N LYS A 20 -10.68 2.37 -7.23
CA LYS A 20 -10.31 1.85 -8.55
C LYS A 20 -8.84 1.44 -8.58
N TYR A 21 -7.95 2.26 -8.02
CA TYR A 21 -6.53 1.96 -7.97
C TYR A 21 -6.22 0.69 -7.18
N ILE A 22 -6.91 0.46 -6.07
CA ILE A 22 -6.83 -0.79 -5.30
C ILE A 22 -7.25 -1.99 -6.16
N GLN A 23 -8.31 -1.85 -6.96
CA GLN A 23 -8.75 -2.91 -7.87
C GLN A 23 -7.70 -3.21 -8.95
N ASP A 24 -7.17 -2.18 -9.62
CA ASP A 24 -6.12 -2.33 -10.63
C ASP A 24 -4.89 -3.05 -10.04
N LEU A 25 -4.40 -2.61 -8.87
CA LEU A 25 -3.28 -3.26 -8.17
C LEU A 25 -3.57 -4.72 -7.81
N THR A 26 -4.79 -5.03 -7.39
CA THR A 26 -5.21 -6.39 -7.04
C THR A 26 -5.17 -7.29 -8.27
N GLU A 27 -5.60 -6.81 -9.44
CA GLU A 27 -5.50 -7.56 -10.69
C GLU A 27 -4.05 -7.76 -11.13
N GLU A 28 -3.19 -6.74 -10.99
CA GLU A 28 -1.76 -6.89 -11.30
C GLU A 28 -1.08 -7.92 -10.38
N LEU A 29 -1.42 -7.90 -9.08
CA LEU A 29 -0.94 -8.88 -8.11
C LEU A 29 -1.41 -10.30 -8.39
N LYS A 30 -2.48 -10.53 -9.17
CA LYS A 30 -2.80 -11.90 -9.63
C LYS A 30 -1.73 -12.46 -10.57
N ARG A 31 -1.07 -11.58 -11.34
CA ARG A 31 0.01 -11.95 -12.26
C ARG A 31 1.36 -11.99 -11.56
N SER A 32 1.57 -11.06 -10.62
CA SER A 32 2.81 -10.91 -9.86
C SER A 32 2.54 -10.88 -8.35
N PRO A 33 2.16 -12.01 -7.73
CA PRO A 33 1.64 -12.05 -6.35
C PRO A 33 2.63 -11.72 -5.24
N GLN A 34 3.91 -11.61 -5.58
CA GLN A 34 5.01 -11.34 -4.66
C GLN A 34 5.79 -10.09 -5.09
N ASP A 35 5.24 -9.26 -5.96
CA ASP A 35 5.88 -8.00 -6.32
C ASP A 35 5.83 -7.04 -5.11
N PRO A 36 6.99 -6.70 -4.51
CA PRO A 36 7.01 -5.91 -3.28
C PRO A 36 6.59 -4.46 -3.52
N GLU A 37 6.74 -3.93 -4.74
CA GLU A 37 6.32 -2.58 -5.06
C GLU A 37 4.79 -2.49 -5.21
N LEU A 38 4.16 -3.46 -5.87
CA LEU A 38 2.69 -3.55 -5.96
C LEU A 38 2.06 -3.77 -4.59
N LEU A 39 2.65 -4.63 -3.76
CA LEU A 39 2.19 -4.83 -2.38
C LEU A 39 2.33 -3.54 -1.56
N LEU A 40 3.45 -2.82 -1.66
CA LEU A 40 3.61 -1.54 -0.97
C LEU A 40 2.55 -0.52 -1.42
N LYS A 41 2.36 -0.33 -2.73
CA LYS A 41 1.35 0.58 -3.28
C LYS A 41 -0.06 0.22 -2.81
N LEU A 42 -0.39 -1.07 -2.75
CA LEU A 42 -1.69 -1.58 -2.28
C LEU A 42 -1.90 -1.26 -0.80
N GLY A 43 -0.89 -1.52 0.04
CA GLY A 43 -0.93 -1.23 1.46
C GLY A 43 -1.12 0.26 1.73
N ILE A 44 -0.40 1.12 1.01
CA ILE A 44 -0.53 2.57 1.13
C ILE A 44 -1.94 3.01 0.69
N ALA A 45 -2.45 2.49 -0.42
CA ALA A 45 -3.81 2.80 -0.86
C ALA A 45 -4.86 2.42 0.19
N TYR A 46 -4.72 1.25 0.82
CA TYR A 46 -5.59 0.83 1.93
C TYR A 46 -5.52 1.77 3.14
N VAL A 47 -4.32 2.20 3.54
CA VAL A 47 -4.15 3.22 4.60
C VAL A 47 -4.92 4.50 4.27
N ARG A 48 -4.84 4.96 3.02
CA ARG A 48 -5.46 6.22 2.57
C ARG A 48 -6.98 6.18 2.51
N VAL A 49 -7.57 5.01 2.28
CA VAL A 49 -9.03 4.81 2.34
C VAL A 49 -9.52 4.35 3.72
N GLY A 50 -8.66 4.38 4.74
CA GLY A 50 -9.00 3.99 6.12
C GLY A 50 -9.17 2.48 6.34
N LYS A 51 -8.82 1.64 5.37
CA LYS A 51 -8.89 0.17 5.48
C LYS A 51 -7.61 -0.38 6.16
N ILE A 52 -7.41 0.00 7.42
CA ILE A 52 -6.18 -0.29 8.17
C ILE A 52 -5.94 -1.80 8.36
N ASP A 53 -7.00 -2.58 8.57
CA ASP A 53 -6.88 -4.04 8.71
C ASP A 53 -6.33 -4.69 7.43
N SER A 54 -6.82 -4.29 6.26
CA SER A 54 -6.31 -4.75 4.97
C SER A 54 -4.85 -4.33 4.76
N ALA A 55 -4.49 -3.10 5.15
CA ALA A 55 -3.09 -2.66 5.09
C ALA A 55 -2.16 -3.52 5.97
N ARG A 56 -2.63 -3.97 7.15
CA ARG A 56 -1.88 -4.88 8.02
C ARG A 56 -1.69 -6.26 7.41
N GLU A 57 -2.68 -6.78 6.67
CA GLU A 57 -2.52 -8.04 5.95
C GLU A 57 -1.47 -7.93 4.84
N VAL A 58 -1.51 -6.81 4.09
CA VAL A 58 -0.51 -6.52 3.07
C VAL A 58 0.89 -6.38 3.69
N TYR A 59 1.00 -5.70 4.84
CA TYR A 59 2.26 -5.62 5.59
C TYR A 59 2.83 -7.00 5.94
N LYS A 60 2.00 -7.93 6.44
CA LYS A 60 2.45 -9.29 6.77
C LYS A 60 3.05 -9.99 5.55
N ARG A 61 2.40 -9.88 4.39
CA ARG A 61 2.91 -10.45 3.13
C ARG A 61 4.18 -9.76 2.66
N LEU A 62 4.20 -8.44 2.69
CA LEU A 62 5.33 -7.63 2.25
C LEU A 62 6.56 -7.89 3.14
N LYS A 63 6.38 -8.09 4.44
CA LYS A 63 7.47 -8.37 5.38
C LYS A 63 8.28 -9.62 5.03
N GLU A 64 7.62 -10.65 4.51
CA GLU A 64 8.27 -11.90 4.11
C GLU A 64 9.09 -11.74 2.82
N ILE A 65 8.80 -10.70 2.01
CA ILE A 65 9.42 -10.47 0.70
C ILE A 65 10.49 -9.38 0.80
N ASP A 66 10.14 -8.27 1.43
CA ASP A 66 10.95 -7.07 1.56
C ASP A 66 10.63 -6.38 2.90
N ALA A 67 11.48 -6.65 3.89
CA ALA A 67 11.33 -6.10 5.23
C ALA A 67 11.50 -4.58 5.30
N GLU A 68 12.26 -3.98 4.38
CA GLU A 68 12.49 -2.53 4.34
C GLU A 68 11.23 -1.80 3.87
N ARG A 69 10.63 -2.26 2.78
CA ARG A 69 9.34 -1.75 2.30
C ARG A 69 8.21 -2.04 3.27
N ALA A 70 8.23 -3.20 3.92
CA ALA A 70 7.25 -3.51 4.95
C ALA A 70 7.34 -2.53 6.13
N LYS A 71 8.56 -2.15 6.54
CA LYS A 71 8.75 -1.14 7.57
C LYS A 71 8.18 0.21 7.16
N GLU A 72 8.40 0.64 5.91
CA GLU A 72 7.79 1.87 5.38
C GLU A 72 6.25 1.83 5.47
N LEU A 73 5.64 0.72 5.05
CA LEU A 73 4.19 0.55 5.17
C LEU A 73 3.72 0.56 6.63
N LEU A 74 4.50 -0.02 7.54
CA LEU A 74 4.18 -0.07 8.97
C LEU A 74 4.17 1.32 9.60
N ASP A 75 5.18 2.15 9.31
CA ASP A 75 5.23 3.54 9.75
C ASP A 75 3.96 4.29 9.30
N LEU A 76 3.54 4.11 8.05
CA LEU A 76 2.32 4.72 7.52
C LEU A 76 1.04 4.20 8.19
N ILE A 77 0.98 2.93 8.57
CA ILE A 77 -0.18 2.34 9.27
C ILE A 77 -0.38 2.95 10.67
N TYR A 78 0.70 3.38 11.32
CA TYR A 78 0.66 3.95 12.68
C TYR A 78 0.76 5.48 12.72
N GLU A 79 1.03 6.15 11.59
CA GLU A 79 0.97 7.62 11.44
C GLU A 79 -0.45 8.17 11.25
N VAL A 80 -1.46 7.32 11.06
CA VAL A 80 -2.87 7.69 10.77
C VAL A 80 -3.68 7.99 12.02
#